data_AF-A0A944BQ31-F1
#
_entry.id   AF-A0A944BQ31-F1
#
_cell.length_a   1.000
_cell.length_b   1.000
_cell.length_c   1.000
_cell.angle_alpha   90.00
_cell.angle_beta   90.00
_cell.angle_gamma   90.00
#
_symmetry.space_group_name_H-M   'P 1'
#
loop_
_entity.id
_entity.type
_entity.pdbx_description
1 polymer ?
#
loop_
_entity_poly.entity_id
_entity_poly.type
_entity_poly.pdbx_seq_one_letter_code
_entity_poly.pdbx_strand_id
1 'polypeptide(L)'
;MDLFDKIERTRHLGELFLLWLWYKSATNDTVFYLSDESVLALAIGDQIVFEARLAQTEKTVLSGGAPAESREAFEALKQGKAVSAAKIAMTRDEKAWQFTLQSATLSISGLKIPALMTKADDEKIFERQALIEEADSLVRGLY
;
A
#
# COMPACT_ATOMS: atom_id res chain seq x y z
N MET A 1 16.56 21.55 14.70
CA MET A 1 16.53 20.38 13.81
C MET A 1 15.75 20.78 12.59
N ASP A 2 16.38 20.76 11.43
CA ASP A 2 15.76 21.15 10.16
C ASP A 2 14.71 20.12 9.71
N LEU A 3 13.78 20.51 8.84
CA LEU A 3 12.74 19.64 8.28
C LEU A 3 13.37 18.47 7.51
N PHE A 4 14.45 18.73 6.78
CA PHE A 4 15.19 17.71 6.04
C PHE A 4 15.71 16.60 6.98
N ASP A 5 16.33 16.96 8.11
CA ASP A 5 16.83 16.00 9.08
C ASP A 5 15.72 15.11 9.64
N LYS A 6 14.53 15.67 9.87
CA LYS A 6 13.38 14.91 10.36
C LYS A 6 12.94 13.88 9.32
N ILE A 7 12.76 14.30 8.07
CA ILE A 7 12.35 13.41 6.97
C ILE A 7 13.33 12.26 6.81
N GLU A 8 14.63 12.54 6.75
CA GLU A 8 15.63 11.49 6.58
C GLU A 8 15.68 10.52 7.76
N ARG A 9 15.51 11.02 8.99
CA ARG A 9 15.45 10.17 10.19
C ARG A 9 14.19 9.31 10.26
N THR A 10 13.07 9.75 9.68
CA THR A 10 11.80 9.01 9.75
C THR A 10 11.44 8.23 8.49
N ARG A 11 12.18 8.39 7.38
CA ARG A 11 11.91 7.73 6.09
C ARG A 11 11.74 6.21 6.21
N HIS A 12 12.54 5.58 7.08
CA HIS A 12 12.48 4.15 7.35
C HIS A 12 11.14 3.66 7.92
N LEU A 13 10.33 4.55 8.51
CA LEU A 13 9.02 4.19 9.07
C LEU A 13 8.06 3.70 7.99
N GLY A 14 8.09 4.31 6.80
CA GLY A 14 7.25 3.86 5.69
C GLY A 14 7.68 2.49 5.15
N GLU A 15 8.98 2.19 5.15
CA GLU A 15 9.49 0.87 4.77
C GLU A 15 9.02 -0.21 5.75
N LEU A 16 9.13 0.08 7.06
CA LEU A 16 8.67 -0.82 8.12
C LEU A 16 7.14 -0.97 8.08
N PHE A 17 6.42 0.10 7.76
CA PHE A 17 4.97 0.07 7.61
C PHE A 17 4.55 -0.84 6.45
N LEU A 18 5.16 -0.73 5.28
CA LEU A 18 4.87 -1.63 4.16
C LEU A 18 5.24 -3.08 4.47
N LEU A 19 6.38 -3.32 5.13
CA LEU A 19 6.76 -4.65 5.58
C LEU A 19 5.74 -5.23 6.58
N TRP A 20 5.23 -4.40 7.49
CA TRP A 20 4.21 -4.79 8.45
C TRP A 20 2.88 -5.08 7.78
N LEU A 21 2.44 -4.27 6.82
CA LEU A 21 1.24 -4.54 6.03
C LEU A 21 1.35 -5.89 5.31
N TRP A 22 2.50 -6.15 4.67
CA TRP A 22 2.76 -7.43 4.03
C TRP A 22 2.70 -8.58 5.04
N TYR A 23 3.48 -8.51 6.13
CA TYR A 23 3.48 -9.53 7.17
C TYR A 23 2.08 -9.83 7.69
N LYS A 24 1.34 -8.79 8.10
CA LYS A 24 -0.01 -8.93 8.65
C LYS A 24 -0.99 -9.49 7.63
N SER A 25 -0.91 -9.07 6.37
CA SER A 25 -1.76 -9.61 5.31
C SER A 25 -1.49 -11.09 5.04
N ALA A 26 -0.23 -11.54 5.15
CA ALA A 26 0.17 -12.92 4.95
C ALA A 26 -0.17 -13.84 6.14
N THR A 27 -0.25 -13.31 7.37
CA THR A 27 -0.45 -14.14 8.58
C THR A 27 -1.86 -14.11 9.15
N ASN A 28 -2.69 -13.11 8.82
CA ASN A 28 -3.94 -12.83 9.53
C ASN A 28 -5.15 -12.70 8.59
N ASP A 29 -5.26 -13.61 7.62
CA ASP A 29 -6.33 -13.70 6.63
C ASP A 29 -6.67 -12.37 5.93
N THR A 30 -5.67 -11.48 5.75
CA THR A 30 -5.84 -10.15 5.16
C THR A 30 -6.72 -9.17 5.94
N VAL A 31 -7.19 -9.47 7.15
CA VAL A 31 -8.15 -8.62 7.89
C VAL A 31 -7.46 -7.56 8.75
N PHE A 32 -7.90 -6.30 8.61
CA PHE A 32 -7.43 -5.16 9.38
C PHE A 32 -8.60 -4.46 10.08
N TYR A 33 -8.45 -4.24 11.37
CA TYR A 33 -9.33 -3.41 12.19
C TYR A 33 -8.75 -2.00 12.25
N LEU A 34 -9.56 -1.01 11.87
CA LEU A 34 -9.20 0.41 11.87
C LEU A 34 -9.57 1.08 13.19
N SER A 35 -9.06 2.30 13.39
CA SER A 35 -9.28 3.10 14.59
C SER A 35 -10.73 3.55 14.78
N ASP A 36 -11.52 3.57 13.72
CA ASP A 36 -12.96 3.88 13.71
C ASP A 36 -13.85 2.63 13.86
N GLU A 37 -13.27 1.51 14.33
CA GLU A 37 -13.91 0.19 14.46
C GLU A 37 -14.32 -0.46 13.12
N SER A 38 -14.00 0.18 11.99
CA SER A 38 -14.26 -0.42 10.69
C SER A 38 -13.27 -1.55 10.37
N VAL A 39 -13.71 -2.46 9.50
CA VAL A 39 -12.92 -3.61 9.07
C VAL A 39 -12.69 -3.50 7.57
N LEU A 40 -11.46 -3.77 7.14
CA LEU A 40 -11.13 -3.95 5.73
C LEU A 40 -10.30 -5.22 5.53
N ALA A 41 -10.33 -5.75 4.31
CA ALA A 41 -9.36 -6.73 3.86
C ALA A 41 -8.30 -6.06 3.00
N LEU A 42 -7.02 -6.34 3.26
CA LEU A 42 -5.87 -5.80 2.55
C LEU A 42 -4.86 -6.89 2.25
N ALA A 43 -4.43 -6.95 0.99
CA ALA A 43 -3.38 -7.83 0.52
C ALA A 43 -2.34 -7.08 -0.33
N ILE A 44 -1.14 -7.66 -0.41
CA ILE A 44 -0.18 -7.26 -1.44
C ILE A 44 -0.65 -7.84 -2.77
N GLY A 45 -0.78 -6.96 -3.77
CA GLY A 45 -1.20 -7.32 -5.11
C GLY A 45 -0.08 -7.87 -5.97
N ASP A 46 -0.25 -7.69 -7.28
CA ASP A 46 0.62 -8.26 -8.33
C ASP A 46 2.01 -7.62 -8.46
N GLN A 47 2.42 -6.72 -7.55
CA GLN A 47 3.73 -6.08 -7.59
C GLN A 47 4.23 -5.66 -6.21
N ILE A 48 5.50 -5.94 -5.93
CA ILE A 48 6.25 -5.46 -4.77
C ILE A 48 7.66 -5.02 -5.20
N VAL A 49 8.17 -3.97 -4.57
CA VAL A 49 9.43 -3.33 -4.95
C VAL A 49 10.34 -3.23 -3.74
N PHE A 50 11.60 -3.59 -3.93
CA PHE A 50 12.64 -3.56 -2.92
C PHE A 50 13.79 -2.65 -3.33
N GLU A 51 14.34 -1.88 -2.40
CA GLU A 51 15.49 -1.01 -2.61
C GLU A 51 16.52 -1.19 -1.49
N ALA A 52 17.81 -1.14 -1.85
CA ALA A 52 18.88 -1.20 -0.86
C ALA A 52 19.02 0.15 -0.12
N ARG A 53 19.07 0.11 1.22
CA ARG A 53 19.13 1.31 2.06
C ARG A 53 20.42 2.13 1.88
N LEU A 54 21.56 1.45 1.69
CA LEU A 54 22.89 2.06 1.60
C LEU A 54 23.33 2.32 0.15
N ALA A 55 22.73 1.63 -0.81
CA ALA A 55 23.02 1.74 -2.23
C ALA A 55 21.71 1.99 -2.98
N GLN A 56 21.23 3.25 -2.94
CA GLN A 56 19.94 3.68 -3.50
C GLN A 56 19.77 3.41 -5.01
N THR A 57 20.77 2.87 -5.69
CA THR A 57 20.74 2.47 -7.09
C THR A 57 20.31 1.02 -7.32
N GLU A 58 20.34 0.17 -6.29
CA GLU A 58 19.90 -1.22 -6.45
C GLU A 58 18.41 -1.38 -6.13
N LYS A 59 17.64 -1.60 -7.19
CA LYS A 59 16.18 -1.80 -7.14
C LYS A 59 15.81 -3.18 -7.68
N THR A 60 14.97 -3.89 -6.94
CA THR A 60 14.40 -5.17 -7.35
C THR A 60 12.89 -5.02 -7.45
N VAL A 61 12.35 -5.20 -8.64
CA VAL A 61 10.90 -5.17 -8.90
C VAL A 61 10.44 -6.59 -9.16
N LEU A 62 9.48 -7.06 -8.36
CA LEU A 62 8.85 -8.37 -8.54
C LEU A 62 7.39 -8.16 -8.94
N SER A 63 6.97 -8.81 -10.02
CA SER A 63 5.61 -8.73 -10.56
C SER A 63 5.11 -10.12 -10.92
N GLY A 64 3.80 -10.36 -10.83
CA GLY A 64 3.19 -11.65 -11.17
C GLY A 64 1.95 -11.96 -10.34
N GLY A 65 1.56 -13.23 -10.24
CA GLY A 65 0.35 -13.64 -9.52
C GLY A 65 0.41 -13.34 -8.01
N ALA A 66 1.48 -13.76 -7.34
CA ALA A 66 1.71 -13.54 -5.91
C ALA A 66 3.19 -13.24 -5.64
N PRO A 67 3.73 -12.10 -6.14
CA PRO A 67 5.17 -11.83 -6.04
C PRO A 67 5.64 -11.69 -4.59
N ALA A 68 4.76 -11.26 -3.68
CA ALA A 68 5.03 -11.18 -2.25
C ALA A 68 5.14 -12.55 -1.56
N GLU A 69 4.75 -13.65 -2.21
CA GLU A 69 4.91 -15.01 -1.68
C GLU A 69 6.12 -15.73 -2.31
N SER A 70 6.78 -15.09 -3.28
CA SER A 70 7.89 -15.67 -4.02
C SER A 70 9.15 -15.80 -3.16
N ARG A 71 9.99 -16.79 -3.48
CA ARG A 71 11.29 -16.97 -2.82
C ARG A 71 12.16 -15.74 -3.02
N GLU A 72 12.09 -15.12 -4.19
CA GLU A 72 12.80 -13.91 -4.58
C GLU A 72 12.48 -12.73 -3.65
N ALA A 73 11.21 -12.58 -3.22
CA ALA A 73 10.82 -11.54 -2.27
C ALA A 73 11.48 -11.75 -0.90
N PHE A 74 11.49 -12.99 -0.39
CA PHE A 74 12.16 -13.30 0.87
C PHE A 74 13.68 -13.17 0.77
N GLU A 75 14.29 -13.56 -0.36
CA GLU A 75 15.73 -13.36 -0.58
C GLU A 75 16.10 -11.87 -0.64
N ALA A 76 15.26 -11.01 -1.23
CA ALA A 76 15.48 -9.56 -1.20
C ALA A 76 15.49 -9.01 0.24
N LEU A 77 14.58 -9.46 1.10
CA LEU A 77 14.58 -9.12 2.53
C LEU A 77 15.85 -9.64 3.23
N LYS A 78 16.28 -10.88 2.97
CA LYS A 78 17.51 -11.45 3.56
C LYS A 78 18.77 -10.68 3.16
N GLN A 79 18.79 -10.10 1.97
CA GLN A 79 19.87 -9.22 1.50
C GLN A 79 19.84 -7.83 2.14
N GLY A 80 18.86 -7.55 3.01
CA GLY A 80 18.73 -6.26 3.70
C GLY A 80 18.05 -5.18 2.87
N LYS A 81 17.42 -5.52 1.74
CA LYS A 81 16.62 -4.57 0.96
C LYS A 81 15.31 -4.29 1.68
N ALA A 82 14.89 -3.03 1.66
CA ALA A 82 13.65 -2.59 2.26
C ALA A 82 12.52 -2.59 1.23
N VAL A 83 11.27 -2.79 1.68
CA VAL A 83 10.10 -2.67 0.81
C VAL A 83 9.89 -1.18 0.49
N SER A 84 10.23 -0.75 -0.72
CA SER A 84 10.16 0.65 -1.10
C SER A 84 8.80 1.04 -1.66
N ALA A 85 8.10 0.09 -2.29
CA ALA A 85 6.72 0.26 -2.76
C ALA A 85 6.00 -1.09 -2.83
N ALA A 86 4.68 -1.08 -2.68
CA ALA A 86 3.86 -2.27 -2.90
C ALA A 86 2.54 -1.87 -3.56
N LYS A 87 2.06 -2.72 -4.47
CA LYS A 87 0.69 -2.61 -4.95
C LYS A 87 -0.21 -3.21 -3.88
N ILE A 88 -1.18 -2.44 -3.44
CA ILE A 88 -2.15 -2.79 -2.42
C ILE A 88 -3.47 -3.10 -3.12
N ALA A 89 -4.07 -4.22 -2.73
CA ALA A 89 -5.46 -4.53 -3.02
C ALA A 89 -6.24 -4.43 -1.71
N MET A 90 -7.27 -3.59 -1.69
CA MET A 90 -8.09 -3.30 -0.52
C MET A 90 -9.55 -3.57 -0.83
N THR A 91 -10.27 -4.23 0.06
CA THR A 91 -11.70 -4.47 -0.07
C THR A 91 -12.46 -4.16 1.22
N ARG A 92 -13.65 -3.58 1.07
CA ARG A 92 -14.59 -3.27 2.15
C ARG A 92 -16.00 -3.23 1.57
N ASP A 93 -16.97 -3.91 2.19
CA ASP A 93 -18.39 -3.82 1.82
C ASP A 93 -18.64 -3.92 0.30
N GLU A 94 -18.07 -4.96 -0.34
CA GLU A 94 -18.09 -5.22 -1.81
C GLU A 94 -17.33 -4.22 -2.70
N LYS A 95 -16.84 -3.12 -2.16
CA LYS A 95 -15.98 -2.17 -2.85
C LYS A 95 -14.54 -2.67 -2.86
N ALA A 96 -13.87 -2.54 -4.02
CA ALA A 96 -12.47 -2.90 -4.20
C ALA A 96 -11.66 -1.71 -4.73
N TRP A 97 -10.54 -1.43 -4.07
CA TRP A 97 -9.55 -0.46 -4.51
C TRP A 97 -8.22 -1.16 -4.79
N GLN A 98 -7.49 -0.60 -5.75
CA GLN A 98 -6.13 -1.06 -6.06
C GLN A 98 -5.24 0.15 -6.30
N PHE A 99 -4.08 0.22 -5.65
CA PHE A 99 -3.15 1.32 -5.82
C PHE A 99 -1.73 0.89 -5.48
N THR A 100 -0.73 1.72 -5.77
CA THR A 100 0.64 1.53 -5.27
C THR A 100 0.89 2.51 -4.13
N LEU A 101 1.33 1.98 -2.99
CA LEU A 101 1.75 2.75 -1.83
C LEU A 101 3.28 2.87 -1.81
N GLN A 102 3.78 4.11 -1.72
CA GLN A 102 5.21 4.41 -1.68
C GLN A 102 5.68 4.57 -0.23
N SER A 103 6.73 3.86 0.17
CA SER A 103 7.25 3.93 1.56
C SER A 103 7.75 5.33 1.92
N ALA A 104 8.52 5.98 1.05
CA ALA A 104 9.23 7.22 1.37
C ALA A 104 8.29 8.40 1.73
N THR A 105 7.07 8.39 1.21
CA THR A 105 6.11 9.49 1.31
C THR A 105 4.73 9.05 1.81
N LEU A 106 4.49 7.73 1.92
CA LEU A 106 3.17 7.13 2.08
C LEU A 106 2.16 7.61 1.01
N SER A 107 2.63 8.05 -0.15
CA SER A 107 1.77 8.53 -1.22
C SER A 107 1.13 7.36 -1.97
N ILE A 108 -0.14 7.54 -2.32
CA ILE A 108 -0.91 6.65 -3.20
C ILE A 108 -0.63 7.03 -4.65
N SER A 109 -0.41 6.04 -5.52
CA SER A 109 -0.28 6.25 -6.97
C SER A 109 -1.03 5.17 -7.75
N GLY A 110 -1.55 5.53 -8.93
CA GLY A 110 -2.29 4.60 -9.79
C GLY A 110 -3.59 4.06 -9.16
N LEU A 111 -4.30 4.88 -8.38
CA LEU A 111 -5.54 4.48 -7.71
C LEU A 111 -6.62 4.06 -8.72
N LYS A 112 -7.01 2.80 -8.63
CA LYS A 112 -8.23 2.25 -9.20
C LYS A 112 -9.29 2.22 -8.11
N ILE A 113 -10.45 2.77 -8.44
CA ILE A 113 -11.61 2.83 -7.58
C ILE A 113 -12.62 1.72 -7.96
N PRO A 114 -13.59 1.43 -7.09
CA PRO A 114 -14.73 0.58 -7.41
C PRO A 114 -15.48 1.04 -8.65
N ALA A 115 -16.23 0.12 -9.26
CA ALA A 115 -17.12 0.46 -10.36
C ALA A 115 -18.18 1.48 -9.89
N LEU A 116 -18.39 2.53 -10.67
CA LEU A 116 -19.44 3.50 -10.40
C LEU A 116 -20.80 2.86 -10.64
N MET A 117 -21.70 3.02 -9.69
CA MET A 117 -23.06 2.50 -9.74
C MET A 117 -24.02 3.48 -10.42
N THR A 118 -23.66 4.77 -10.46
CA THR A 118 -24.52 5.83 -10.95
C THR A 118 -24.45 5.98 -12.47
N LYS A 119 -25.61 6.29 -13.09
CA LYS A 119 -25.72 6.43 -14.56
C LYS A 119 -25.64 7.89 -15.03
N ALA A 120 -26.09 8.86 -14.23
CA ALA A 120 -26.04 10.27 -14.56
C ALA A 120 -24.60 10.81 -14.47
N ASP A 121 -24.18 11.59 -15.46
CA ASP A 121 -22.77 12.00 -15.59
C ASP A 121 -22.31 12.96 -14.48
N ASP A 122 -23.16 13.87 -14.04
CA ASP A 122 -22.83 14.78 -12.92
C ASP A 122 -22.68 14.02 -11.61
N GLU A 123 -23.52 13.01 -11.37
CA GLU A 123 -23.49 12.19 -10.15
C GLU A 123 -22.28 11.26 -10.11
N LYS A 124 -21.79 10.78 -11.27
CA LYS A 124 -20.56 9.97 -11.35
C LYS A 124 -19.33 10.69 -10.83
N ILE A 125 -19.26 12.01 -11.00
CA ILE A 125 -18.13 12.82 -10.50
C ILE A 125 -18.13 12.83 -8.98
N PHE A 126 -19.29 13.06 -8.37
CA PHE A 126 -19.45 13.04 -6.92
C PHE A 126 -19.20 11.65 -6.33
N GLU A 127 -19.72 10.59 -6.96
CA GLU A 127 -19.47 9.21 -6.53
C GLU A 127 -17.97 8.88 -6.61
N ARG A 128 -17.30 9.26 -7.70
CA ARG A 128 -15.85 9.09 -7.85
C ARG A 128 -15.08 9.82 -6.75
N GLN A 129 -15.44 11.07 -6.46
CA GLN A 129 -14.80 11.85 -5.40
C GLN A 129 -14.96 11.15 -4.04
N ALA A 130 -16.17 10.74 -3.70
CA ALA A 130 -16.44 10.02 -2.46
C ALA A 130 -15.63 8.72 -2.33
N LEU A 131 -15.50 7.94 -3.41
CA LEU A 131 -14.69 6.72 -3.43
C LEU A 131 -13.18 6.96 -3.28
N ILE A 132 -12.69 8.12 -3.72
CA ILE A 132 -11.29 8.54 -3.53
C ILE A 132 -11.07 8.99 -2.08
N GLU A 133 -11.98 9.78 -1.52
CA GLU A 133 -11.94 10.20 -0.12
C GLU A 133 -12.02 9.01 0.84
N GLU A 134 -12.88 8.03 0.53
CA GLU A 134 -12.98 6.77 1.27
C GLU A 134 -11.65 5.99 1.23
N ALA A 135 -10.98 5.93 0.07
CA ALA A 135 -9.68 5.28 -0.04
C ALA A 135 -8.60 5.96 0.81
N ASP A 136 -8.52 7.30 0.79
CA ASP A 136 -7.59 8.05 1.62
C ASP A 136 -7.86 7.83 3.12
N SER A 137 -9.14 7.88 3.52
CA SER A 137 -9.56 7.63 4.90
C SER A 137 -9.18 6.23 5.38
N LEU A 138 -9.42 5.20 4.55
CA LEU A 138 -9.05 3.82 4.88
C LEU A 138 -7.54 3.66 5.05
N VAL A 139 -6.74 4.27 4.16
CA VAL A 139 -5.27 4.22 4.26
C VAL A 139 -4.78 4.96 5.50
N ARG A 140 -5.38 6.09 5.84
CA ARG A 140 -5.07 6.82 7.09
C ARG A 140 -5.45 6.03 8.33
N GLY A 141 -6.54 5.27 8.31
CA GLY A 141 -6.95 4.44 9.45
C GLY A 141 -5.99 3.30 9.78
N LEU A 142 -5.05 2.97 8.89
CA LEU A 142 -4.04 1.92 9.10
C LEU A 142 -2.88 2.34 10.03
N TYR A 143 -2.75 3.63 10.36
CA TYR A 143 -1.68 4.18 11.22
C TYR A 143 -2.16 5.35 12.09
#